data_AF-A0AA46RZV9-F1
#
_entry.id   AF-A0AA46RZV9-F1
#
_cell.length_a   1.000
_cell.length_b   1.000
_cell.length_c   1.000
_cell.angle_alpha   90.00
_cell.angle_beta   90.00
_cell.angle_gamma   90.00
#
_symmetry.space_group_name_H-M   'P 1'
#
loop_
_entity.id
_entity.type
_entity.pdbx_description
1 polymer ?
#
loop_
_entity_poly.entity_id
_entity_poly.type
_entity_poly.pdbx_seq_one_letter_code
_entity_poly.pdbx_strand_id
1 'polypeptide(L)'
;MFKKIALTLLLSSFVFSSENSDNSSSPSDMLTGDTKLACEAILCLSTGQRPDECNESIQKYFSIKAKKPQDTIKARQNFLNLCPVDGADKKDEKFADLRDNVLPMTDGRECTAEALNQRIEVDSYESLGKYYTAYRVNPTVPSQCNSLYNHSYTDIKRPIYKCTGEFYSQLEWDLSSKLQQISYSEYKNLSSNLQHQIHYSDGENGYTVYYKKIPFSKTCWFPN
;
A
#
# COMPACT_ATOMS: atom_id res chain seq x y z
N MET A 1 7.14 73.62 -38.41
CA MET A 1 7.18 74.02 -36.98
C MET A 1 8.14 73.08 -36.27
N PHE A 2 9.41 73.49 -36.11
CA PHE A 2 10.06 73.79 -34.83
C PHE A 2 9.93 72.63 -33.80
N LYS A 3 10.98 71.96 -33.31
CA LYS A 3 12.33 72.45 -32.96
C LYS A 3 13.27 71.24 -32.79
N LYS A 4 14.51 71.36 -33.30
CA LYS A 4 15.66 70.53 -32.91
C LYS A 4 16.09 70.90 -31.50
N ILE A 5 16.45 69.92 -30.65
CA ILE A 5 17.41 70.09 -29.56
C ILE A 5 18.34 68.87 -29.57
N ALA A 6 19.64 69.16 -29.67
CA ALA A 6 20.77 68.26 -29.54
C ALA A 6 21.42 68.44 -28.15
N LEU A 7 22.45 67.62 -27.87
CA LEU A 7 23.37 67.59 -26.71
C LEU A 7 22.82 66.82 -25.47
N THR A 8 23.55 65.91 -24.82
CA THR A 8 25.01 65.78 -24.62
C THR A 8 25.40 64.34 -24.24
N LEU A 9 26.58 63.88 -24.71
CA LEU A 9 27.30 62.72 -24.16
C LEU A 9 27.73 62.97 -22.70
N LEU A 10 27.65 61.92 -21.87
CA LEU A 10 28.60 61.65 -20.78
C LEU A 10 28.87 60.14 -20.73
N LEU A 11 30.09 59.75 -21.09
CA LEU A 11 30.66 58.45 -20.73
C LEU A 11 30.92 58.44 -19.22
N SER A 12 30.42 57.43 -18.52
CA SER A 12 31.00 57.02 -17.24
C SER A 12 31.23 55.51 -17.27
N SER A 13 32.52 55.16 -17.37
CA SER A 13 33.04 53.81 -17.21
C SER A 13 32.96 53.46 -15.73
N PHE A 14 31.97 52.67 -15.32
CA PHE A 14 32.00 51.98 -14.04
C PHE A 14 32.55 50.58 -14.25
N VAL A 15 33.83 50.43 -13.90
CA VAL A 15 34.47 49.13 -13.68
C VAL A 15 34.01 48.65 -12.31
N PHE A 16 33.02 47.76 -12.26
CA PHE A 16 32.77 46.95 -11.08
C PHE A 16 33.54 45.64 -11.25
N SER A 17 34.74 45.59 -10.70
CA SER A 17 35.36 44.33 -10.31
C SER A 17 34.63 43.84 -9.06
N SER A 18 33.91 42.73 -9.18
CA SER A 18 33.52 41.90 -8.06
C SER A 18 33.81 40.47 -8.44
N GLU A 19 35.02 40.04 -8.10
CA GLU A 19 35.25 38.65 -7.75
C GLU A 19 34.40 38.38 -6.51
N ASN A 20 33.25 37.76 -6.73
CA ASN A 20 32.66 36.87 -5.74
C ASN A 20 32.19 35.64 -6.52
N SER A 21 32.92 34.56 -6.27
CA SER A 21 32.47 33.19 -6.47
C SER A 21 31.24 32.95 -5.59
N ASP A 22 30.10 33.49 -6.00
CA ASP A 22 28.82 33.02 -5.52
C ASP A 22 28.50 31.75 -6.31
N ASN A 23 29.02 30.64 -5.80
CA ASN A 23 28.51 29.31 -6.08
C ASN A 23 27.13 29.18 -5.42
N SER A 24 26.19 29.99 -5.91
CA SER A 24 24.75 29.84 -5.69
C SER A 24 24.29 28.80 -6.72
N SER A 25 24.71 27.56 -6.54
CA SER A 25 24.03 26.44 -7.18
C SER A 25 22.62 26.40 -6.60
N SER A 26 21.66 26.81 -7.43
CA SER A 26 20.27 26.42 -7.27
C SER A 26 20.21 24.92 -6.91
N PRO A 27 19.29 24.42 -6.06
CA PRO A 27 19.24 23.02 -5.60
C PRO A 27 19.01 21.99 -6.72
N SER A 28 19.03 22.41 -7.98
CA SER A 28 19.12 21.62 -9.20
C SER A 28 20.56 21.48 -9.69
N ASP A 29 21.54 21.33 -8.79
CA ASP A 29 22.82 20.74 -9.18
C ASP A 29 22.46 19.35 -9.72
N MET A 30 22.54 19.18 -11.04
CA MET A 30 21.75 18.22 -11.80
C MET A 30 21.93 16.81 -11.22
N LEU A 31 20.97 16.34 -10.42
CA LEU A 31 21.05 15.01 -9.84
C LEU A 31 21.05 14.03 -11.01
N THR A 32 22.08 13.19 -11.09
CA THR A 32 22.25 12.22 -12.17
C THR A 32 22.35 10.80 -11.61
N GLY A 33 22.04 9.81 -12.46
CA GLY A 33 22.16 8.39 -12.13
C GLY A 33 21.38 7.98 -10.88
N ASP A 34 21.99 7.12 -10.06
CA ASP A 34 21.34 6.52 -8.89
C ASP A 34 20.98 7.54 -7.81
N THR A 35 21.68 8.67 -7.72
CA THR A 35 21.34 9.76 -6.79
C THR A 35 19.99 10.38 -7.12
N LYS A 36 19.73 10.66 -8.41
CA LYS A 36 18.44 11.15 -8.88
C LYS A 36 17.32 10.16 -8.56
N LEU A 37 17.53 8.90 -8.95
CA LEU A 37 16.55 7.83 -8.75
C LEU A 37 16.26 7.57 -7.28
N ALA A 38 17.24 7.74 -6.38
CA ALA A 38 17.03 7.61 -4.95
C ALA A 38 16.06 8.68 -4.41
N CYS A 39 16.28 9.96 -4.76
CA CYS A 39 15.39 11.03 -4.35
C CYS A 39 13.97 10.86 -4.89
N GLU A 40 13.85 10.51 -6.18
CA GLU A 40 12.57 10.23 -6.81
C GLU A 40 11.87 9.03 -6.16
N ALA A 41 12.61 7.96 -5.85
CA ALA A 41 12.04 6.80 -5.17
C ALA A 41 11.47 7.17 -3.80
N ILE A 42 12.13 8.02 -3.00
CA ILE A 42 11.57 8.48 -1.71
C ILE A 42 10.22 9.14 -1.94
N LEU A 43 10.11 10.08 -2.89
CA LEU A 43 8.86 10.77 -3.19
C LEU A 43 7.79 9.79 -3.68
N CYS A 44 8.13 8.98 -4.68
CA CYS A 44 7.22 8.04 -5.33
C CYS A 44 6.73 6.90 -4.43
N LEU A 45 7.54 6.45 -3.47
CA LEU A 45 7.14 5.44 -2.48
C LEU A 45 6.30 6.03 -1.33
N SER A 46 6.39 7.35 -1.14
CA SER A 46 5.62 8.07 -0.12
C SER A 46 4.22 8.47 -0.57
N THR A 47 3.92 8.32 -1.87
CA THR A 47 2.61 8.62 -2.43
C THR A 47 1.81 7.37 -2.85
N GLY A 48 0.49 7.47 -2.74
CA GLY A 48 -0.45 6.47 -3.24
C GLY A 48 -0.64 6.54 -4.76
N GLN A 49 -0.26 7.65 -5.39
CA GLN A 49 -0.31 7.83 -6.83
C GLN A 49 1.03 7.44 -7.46
N ARG A 50 1.00 6.67 -8.55
CA ARG A 50 2.22 6.27 -9.28
C ARG A 50 2.11 6.73 -10.72
N PRO A 51 2.45 8.01 -11.00
CA PRO A 51 2.50 8.50 -12.36
C PRO A 51 3.70 7.85 -13.09
N ASP A 52 3.73 7.94 -14.42
CA ASP A 52 4.71 7.21 -15.23
C ASP A 52 6.16 7.63 -14.96
N GLU A 53 6.35 8.87 -14.50
CA GLU A 53 7.65 9.41 -14.09
C GLU A 53 8.25 8.65 -12.90
N CYS A 54 7.42 8.00 -12.07
CA CYS A 54 7.89 7.20 -10.95
C CYS A 54 8.39 5.81 -11.36
N ASN A 55 8.11 5.36 -12.59
CA ASN A 55 8.35 3.97 -12.98
C ASN A 55 9.83 3.59 -12.90
N GLU A 56 10.73 4.43 -13.40
CA GLU A 56 12.17 4.14 -13.41
C GLU A 56 12.73 4.02 -11.98
N SER A 57 12.43 4.99 -11.13
CA SER A 57 12.94 5.08 -9.75
C SER A 57 12.36 3.96 -8.87
N ILE A 58 11.07 3.64 -9.02
CA ILE A 58 10.42 2.51 -8.36
C ILE A 58 11.00 1.17 -8.84
N GLN A 59 11.20 1.00 -10.15
CA GLN A 59 11.79 -0.22 -10.71
C GLN A 59 13.21 -0.43 -10.21
N LYS A 60 14.04 0.63 -10.21
CA LYS A 60 15.37 0.61 -9.63
C LYS A 60 15.30 0.19 -8.17
N TYR A 61 14.47 0.83 -7.35
CA TYR A 61 14.32 0.50 -5.93
C TYR A 61 13.95 -0.97 -5.68
N PHE A 62 12.93 -1.49 -6.38
CA PHE A 62 12.48 -2.87 -6.21
C PHE A 62 13.38 -3.91 -6.88
N SER A 63 14.26 -3.49 -7.81
CA SER A 63 15.31 -4.35 -8.37
C SER A 63 16.39 -4.71 -7.33
N ILE A 64 16.57 -3.86 -6.31
CA ILE A 64 17.49 -4.10 -5.21
C ILE A 64 16.94 -5.25 -4.35
N LYS A 65 17.57 -6.42 -4.49
CA LYS A 65 17.24 -7.64 -3.78
C LYS A 65 18.52 -8.37 -3.41
N ALA A 66 18.57 -8.92 -2.20
CA ALA A 66 19.64 -9.77 -1.72
C ALA A 66 19.05 -11.14 -1.31
N LYS A 67 19.92 -12.12 -1.05
CA LYS A 67 19.50 -13.46 -0.63
C LYS A 67 18.74 -13.45 0.71
N LYS A 68 19.09 -12.54 1.62
CA LYS A 68 18.42 -12.39 2.92
C LYS A 68 17.53 -11.13 2.93
N PRO A 69 16.35 -11.18 3.58
CA PRO A 69 15.48 -10.01 3.70
C PRO A 69 16.16 -8.83 4.38
N GLN A 70 16.91 -9.06 5.47
CA GLN A 70 17.62 -8.01 6.19
C GLN A 70 18.69 -7.32 5.33
N ASP A 71 19.41 -8.09 4.50
CA ASP A 71 20.38 -7.54 3.56
C ASP A 71 19.69 -6.70 2.47
N THR A 72 18.48 -7.09 2.06
CA THR A 72 17.66 -6.32 1.11
C THR A 72 17.21 -4.99 1.71
N ILE A 73 16.72 -5.01 2.96
CA ILE A 73 16.32 -3.81 3.70
C ILE A 73 17.50 -2.85 3.80
N LYS A 74 18.67 -3.34 4.24
CA LYS A 74 19.90 -2.53 4.33
C LYS A 74 20.34 -1.98 2.98
N ALA A 75 20.28 -2.78 1.91
CA ALA A 75 20.66 -2.33 0.58
C ALA A 75 19.70 -1.24 0.04
N ARG A 76 18.40 -1.38 0.29
CA ARG A 76 17.40 -0.36 -0.05
C ARG A 76 17.61 0.92 0.75
N GLN A 77 17.85 0.82 2.06
CA GLN A 77 18.21 1.95 2.89
C GLN A 77 19.46 2.67 2.35
N ASN A 78 20.52 1.93 2.01
CA ASN A 78 21.74 2.50 1.41
C ASN A 78 21.47 3.23 0.09
N PHE A 79 20.58 2.69 -0.75
CA PHE A 79 20.17 3.34 -1.99
C PHE A 79 19.41 4.64 -1.72
N LEU A 80 18.44 4.64 -0.81
CA LEU A 80 17.69 5.87 -0.46
C LEU A 80 18.61 6.93 0.17
N ASN A 81 19.65 6.52 0.88
CA ASN A 81 20.70 7.39 1.43
C ASN A 81 21.59 8.06 0.36
N LEU A 82 21.51 7.66 -0.91
CA LEU A 82 22.18 8.37 -1.99
C LEU A 82 21.54 9.73 -2.30
N CYS A 83 20.30 9.96 -1.85
CA CYS A 83 19.64 11.24 -2.01
C CYS A 83 20.27 12.29 -1.08
N PRO A 84 20.88 13.38 -1.62
CA PRO A 84 21.36 14.49 -0.80
C PRO A 84 20.15 15.24 -0.25
N VAL A 85 20.07 15.37 1.06
CA VAL A 85 18.93 16.01 1.73
C VAL A 85 19.33 17.26 2.51
N ASP A 86 20.50 17.83 2.25
CA ASP A 86 21.00 19.10 2.83
C ASP A 86 20.83 19.23 4.36
N GLY A 87 21.02 18.10 5.04
CA GLY A 87 20.88 17.97 6.49
C GLY A 87 19.44 17.84 6.98
N ALA A 88 18.44 17.69 6.11
CA ALA A 88 17.05 17.39 6.49
C ALA A 88 16.94 16.07 7.25
N ASP A 89 17.84 15.11 6.99
CA ASP A 89 17.97 13.88 7.81
C ASP A 89 18.39 14.15 9.26
N LYS A 90 19.04 15.28 9.54
CA LYS A 90 19.45 15.70 10.89
C LYS A 90 18.54 16.75 11.50
N LYS A 91 17.89 17.56 10.66
CA LYS A 91 16.98 18.64 11.05
C LYS A 91 15.53 18.16 11.17
N ASP A 92 15.20 17.07 10.49
CA ASP A 92 13.88 16.43 10.49
C ASP A 92 14.02 14.92 10.69
N GLU A 93 13.91 14.51 11.96
CA GLU A 93 13.97 13.11 12.36
C GLU A 93 12.83 12.27 11.75
N LYS A 94 11.68 12.86 11.42
CA LYS A 94 10.56 12.12 10.80
C LYS A 94 10.86 11.81 9.34
N PHE A 95 11.49 12.74 8.62
CA PHE A 95 11.96 12.44 7.26
C PHE A 95 13.04 11.34 7.28
N ALA A 96 13.98 11.42 8.23
CA ALA A 96 14.98 10.36 8.41
C ALA A 96 14.31 9.01 8.70
N ASP A 97 13.31 8.97 9.59
CA ASP A 97 12.55 7.74 9.90
C ASP A 97 11.85 7.15 8.67
N LEU A 98 11.19 7.99 7.85
CA LEU A 98 10.59 7.56 6.59
C LEU A 98 11.61 6.83 5.71
N ARG A 99 12.73 7.50 5.44
CA ARG A 99 13.78 7.04 4.53
C ARG A 99 14.49 5.80 5.05
N ASP A 100 14.80 5.78 6.34
CA ASP A 100 15.72 4.80 6.93
C ASP A 100 15.01 3.57 7.49
N ASN A 101 13.77 3.72 7.97
CA ASN A 101 13.06 2.67 8.69
C ASN A 101 11.74 2.28 8.02
N VAL A 102 10.95 3.24 7.52
CA VAL A 102 9.61 2.93 6.97
C VAL A 102 9.69 2.40 5.54
N LEU A 103 10.29 3.14 4.61
CA LEU A 103 10.35 2.76 3.20
C LEU A 103 11.15 1.47 2.96
N PRO A 104 12.32 1.25 3.60
CA PRO A 104 13.09 0.00 3.41
C PRO A 104 12.36 -1.25 3.87
N MET A 105 11.52 -1.13 4.91
CA MET A 105 10.77 -2.24 5.51
C MET A 105 9.39 -2.46 4.89
N THR A 106 8.90 -1.50 4.09
CA THR A 106 7.54 -1.53 3.55
C THR A 106 7.54 -1.66 2.03
N ASP A 107 6.65 -2.50 1.52
CA ASP A 107 6.27 -2.49 0.12
C ASP A 107 4.85 -1.92 0.01
N GLY A 108 4.74 -0.66 -0.44
CA GLY A 108 3.44 0.01 -0.53
C GLY A 108 2.43 -0.70 -1.45
N ARG A 109 2.87 -1.64 -2.29
CA ARG A 109 1.98 -2.48 -3.11
C ARG A 109 1.23 -3.52 -2.29
N GLU A 110 1.80 -3.96 -1.17
CA GLU A 110 1.17 -4.88 -0.21
C GLU A 110 0.17 -4.16 0.71
N CYS A 111 0.15 -2.83 0.63
CA CYS A 111 -0.69 -1.94 1.43
C CYS A 111 -1.88 -1.39 0.61
N THR A 112 -2.22 -1.99 -0.53
CA THR A 112 -3.44 -1.61 -1.27
C THR A 112 -4.64 -2.45 -0.83
N ALA A 113 -5.85 -1.97 -1.11
CA ALA A 113 -7.06 -2.72 -0.80
C ALA A 113 -7.06 -4.09 -1.50
N GLU A 114 -6.56 -4.16 -2.73
CA GLU A 114 -6.46 -5.37 -3.53
C GLU A 114 -5.52 -6.39 -2.86
N ALA A 115 -4.33 -5.96 -2.45
CA ALA A 115 -3.38 -6.84 -1.75
C ALA A 115 -3.92 -7.29 -0.38
N LEU A 116 -4.57 -6.39 0.37
CA LEU A 116 -5.16 -6.75 1.66
C LEU A 116 -6.31 -7.75 1.52
N ASN A 117 -7.09 -7.71 0.43
CA ASN A 117 -8.13 -8.70 0.15
C ASN A 117 -7.61 -10.10 -0.17
N GLN A 118 -6.33 -10.23 -0.54
CA GLN A 118 -5.70 -11.53 -0.80
C GLN A 118 -5.21 -12.20 0.49
N ARG A 119 -5.17 -11.46 1.61
CA ARG A 119 -4.71 -11.98 2.90
C ARG A 119 -5.84 -12.75 3.59
N ILE A 120 -5.82 -14.06 3.44
CA ILE A 120 -6.77 -14.96 4.10
C ILE A 120 -6.21 -15.38 5.46
N GLU A 121 -7.03 -15.23 6.48
CA GLU A 121 -6.76 -15.77 7.82
C GLU A 121 -7.47 -17.11 7.98
N VAL A 122 -6.74 -18.06 8.53
CA VAL A 122 -7.18 -19.43 8.72
C VAL A 122 -7.17 -19.72 10.22
N ASP A 123 -8.29 -20.19 10.73
CA ASP A 123 -8.43 -20.62 12.11
C ASP A 123 -8.88 -22.09 12.16
N SER A 124 -8.74 -22.73 13.31
CA SER A 124 -9.15 -24.11 13.53
C SER A 124 -9.95 -24.22 14.82
N TYR A 125 -11.05 -24.96 14.76
CA TYR A 125 -11.91 -25.21 15.91
C TYR A 125 -12.25 -26.71 16.02
N GLU A 126 -12.49 -27.16 17.24
CA GLU A 126 -12.87 -28.54 17.51
C GLU A 126 -14.38 -28.65 17.73
N SER A 127 -15.01 -29.67 17.14
CA SER A 127 -16.40 -30.02 17.41
C SER A 127 -16.58 -31.54 17.30
N LEU A 128 -17.21 -32.14 18.32
CA LEU A 128 -17.44 -33.60 18.40
C LEU A 128 -16.15 -34.43 18.19
N GLY A 129 -15.03 -33.99 18.75
CA GLY A 129 -13.73 -34.68 18.65
C GLY A 129 -13.07 -34.60 17.27
N LYS A 130 -13.54 -33.69 16.39
CA LYS A 130 -12.99 -33.45 15.05
C LYS A 130 -12.55 -32.00 14.92
N TYR A 131 -11.44 -31.79 14.20
CA TYR A 131 -10.94 -30.47 13.86
C TYR A 131 -11.52 -29.99 12.53
N TYR A 132 -11.94 -28.74 12.51
CA TYR A 132 -12.48 -28.05 11.34
C TYR A 132 -11.69 -26.77 11.10
N THR A 133 -11.60 -26.39 9.83
CA THR A 133 -10.94 -25.16 9.41
C THR A 133 -11.97 -24.09 9.10
N ALA A 134 -11.69 -22.88 9.53
CA ALA A 134 -12.49 -21.70 9.22
C ALA A 134 -11.63 -20.62 8.56
N TYR A 135 -12.26 -19.80 7.71
CA TYR A 135 -11.61 -18.83 6.84
C TYR A 135 -12.26 -17.46 6.98
N ARG A 136 -11.46 -16.41 6.88
CA ARG A 136 -11.93 -15.03 6.64
C ARG A 136 -10.91 -14.23 5.86
N VAL A 137 -11.34 -13.12 5.26
CA VAL A 137 -10.38 -12.09 4.83
C VAL A 137 -9.83 -11.41 6.08
N ASN A 138 -8.52 -11.39 6.23
CA ASN A 138 -7.83 -10.90 7.40
C ASN A 138 -8.18 -9.42 7.66
N PRO A 139 -8.82 -9.08 8.79
CA PRO A 139 -9.21 -7.71 9.13
C PRO A 139 -8.04 -6.87 9.68
N THR A 140 -6.88 -7.48 9.91
CA THR A 140 -5.73 -6.83 10.52
C THR A 140 -4.77 -6.30 9.46
N VAL A 141 -4.52 -4.99 9.48
CA VAL A 141 -3.49 -4.36 8.64
C VAL A 141 -2.09 -4.74 9.16
N PRO A 142 -1.14 -5.13 8.28
CA PRO A 142 0.25 -5.39 8.69
C PRO A 142 0.89 -4.16 9.34
N SER A 143 1.77 -4.36 10.33
CA SER A 143 2.41 -3.25 11.04
C SER A 143 3.17 -2.30 10.11
N GLN A 144 3.89 -2.83 9.12
CA GLN A 144 4.60 -2.02 8.12
C GLN A 144 3.67 -1.13 7.29
N CYS A 145 2.45 -1.60 6.97
CA CYS A 145 1.46 -0.76 6.29
C CYS A 145 0.91 0.32 7.21
N ASN A 146 0.73 0.03 8.51
CA ASN A 146 0.35 1.06 9.48
C ASN A 146 1.44 2.12 9.64
N SER A 147 2.72 1.73 9.63
CA SER A 147 3.82 2.70 9.62
C SER A 147 3.71 3.62 8.42
N LEU A 148 3.46 3.06 7.23
CA LEU A 148 3.30 3.84 6.01
C LEU A 148 2.08 4.78 6.07
N TYR A 149 0.87 4.29 6.36
CA TYR A 149 -0.35 5.11 6.36
C TYR A 149 -0.34 6.26 7.37
N ASN A 150 0.32 6.05 8.52
CA ASN A 150 0.34 7.03 9.61
C ASN A 150 1.58 7.93 9.57
N HIS A 151 2.48 7.73 8.61
CA HIS A 151 3.70 8.52 8.53
C HIS A 151 3.40 9.93 8.00
N SER A 152 3.95 10.96 8.65
CA SER A 152 3.65 12.37 8.34
C SER A 152 4.09 12.84 6.95
N TYR A 153 5.02 12.10 6.34
CA TYR A 153 5.56 12.38 5.01
C TYR A 153 4.90 11.59 3.88
N THR A 154 3.79 10.90 4.17
CA THR A 154 3.07 10.10 3.17
C THR A 154 1.67 10.62 2.95
N ASP A 155 1.14 10.45 1.74
CA ASP A 155 -0.26 10.78 1.40
C ASP A 155 -1.16 9.53 1.31
N ILE A 156 -0.58 8.34 1.57
CA ILE A 156 -1.19 7.04 1.32
C ILE A 156 -2.38 6.83 2.25
N LYS A 157 -3.56 6.62 1.64
CA LYS A 157 -4.79 6.40 2.39
C LYS A 157 -4.92 4.96 2.80
N ARG A 158 -5.15 4.74 4.11
CA ARG A 158 -5.46 3.44 4.68
C ARG A 158 -6.78 2.90 4.09
N PRO A 159 -6.78 1.71 3.48
CA PRO A 159 -8.02 1.04 3.05
C PRO A 159 -8.98 0.77 4.22
N ILE A 160 -10.28 0.76 3.93
CA ILE A 160 -11.35 0.53 4.91
C ILE A 160 -11.85 -0.92 4.83
N TYR A 161 -11.91 -1.61 5.97
CA TYR A 161 -12.52 -2.93 6.08
C TYR A 161 -14.04 -2.81 6.30
N LYS A 162 -14.85 -3.49 5.48
CA LYS A 162 -16.33 -3.43 5.53
C LYS A 162 -17.02 -4.77 5.82
N CYS A 163 -16.30 -5.87 5.83
CA CYS A 163 -16.88 -7.17 6.17
C CYS A 163 -17.16 -7.28 7.67
N THR A 164 -17.94 -8.28 8.06
CA THR A 164 -18.27 -8.57 9.47
C THR A 164 -17.06 -9.03 10.29
N GLY A 165 -16.02 -9.57 9.64
CA GLY A 165 -14.84 -10.13 10.30
C GLY A 165 -15.07 -11.51 10.92
N GLU A 166 -16.24 -12.10 10.71
CA GLU A 166 -16.55 -13.46 11.17
C GLU A 166 -15.79 -14.51 10.35
N PHE A 167 -15.55 -15.66 10.99
CA PHE A 167 -15.00 -16.84 10.32
C PHE A 167 -16.11 -17.67 9.69
N TYR A 168 -15.85 -18.18 8.50
CA TYR A 168 -16.73 -19.07 7.75
C TYR A 168 -16.13 -20.47 7.70
N SER A 169 -16.95 -21.50 7.84
CA SER A 169 -16.49 -22.87 7.61
C SER A 169 -15.95 -23.05 6.18
N GLN A 170 -15.15 -24.10 5.93
CA GLN A 170 -14.66 -24.40 4.58
C GLN A 170 -15.80 -24.45 3.54
N LEU A 171 -16.91 -25.11 3.86
CA LEU A 171 -18.07 -25.22 2.97
C LEU A 171 -18.70 -23.84 2.67
N GLU A 172 -18.90 -23.02 3.70
CA GLU A 172 -19.45 -21.66 3.52
C GLU A 172 -18.50 -20.76 2.72
N TRP A 173 -17.20 -20.91 2.94
CA TRP A 173 -16.17 -20.20 2.19
C TRP A 173 -16.21 -20.57 0.72
N ASP A 174 -16.23 -21.86 0.38
CA ASP A 174 -16.26 -22.33 -1.00
C ASP A 174 -17.55 -21.90 -1.71
N LEU A 175 -18.68 -21.92 -1.01
CA LEU A 175 -19.97 -21.44 -1.52
C LEU A 175 -20.08 -19.91 -1.58
N SER A 176 -19.14 -19.17 -0.96
CA SER A 176 -19.24 -17.73 -0.72
C SER A 176 -20.60 -17.34 -0.12
N SER A 177 -21.11 -18.19 0.77
CA SER A 177 -22.43 -18.05 1.38
C SER A 177 -22.43 -18.68 2.77
N LYS A 178 -22.93 -17.93 3.76
CA LYS A 178 -23.20 -18.47 5.09
C LYS A 178 -24.40 -19.40 5.03
N LEU A 179 -24.35 -20.52 5.75
CA LEU A 179 -25.41 -21.51 5.78
C LEU A 179 -26.27 -21.30 7.02
N GLN A 180 -27.46 -20.73 6.82
CA GLN A 180 -28.45 -20.62 7.88
C GLN A 180 -29.38 -21.84 7.83
N GLN A 181 -29.39 -22.67 8.87
CA GLN A 181 -30.30 -23.80 8.96
C GLN A 181 -31.76 -23.31 9.01
N ILE A 182 -32.63 -23.95 8.25
CA ILE A 182 -34.05 -23.62 8.12
C ILE A 182 -34.90 -24.89 8.06
N SER A 183 -36.22 -24.73 8.15
CA SER A 183 -37.16 -25.85 7.95
C SER A 183 -37.27 -26.25 6.48
N TYR A 184 -37.75 -27.48 6.22
CA TYR A 184 -38.02 -27.96 4.86
C TYR A 184 -39.09 -27.14 4.13
N SER A 185 -40.11 -26.64 4.84
CA SER A 185 -41.15 -25.79 4.27
C SER A 185 -40.58 -24.45 3.79
N GLU A 186 -39.71 -23.82 4.58
CA GLU A 186 -38.99 -22.61 4.18
C GLU A 186 -38.07 -22.89 2.99
N TYR A 187 -37.33 -24.01 3.03
CA TYR A 187 -36.39 -24.39 1.98
C TYR A 187 -37.06 -24.47 0.61
N LYS A 188 -38.19 -25.17 0.52
CA LYS A 188 -38.94 -25.32 -0.74
C LYS A 188 -39.44 -24.00 -1.34
N ASN A 189 -39.61 -22.97 -0.51
CA ASN A 189 -40.08 -21.66 -0.94
C ASN A 189 -38.92 -20.73 -1.37
N LEU A 190 -37.66 -21.14 -1.17
CA LEU A 190 -36.50 -20.39 -1.64
C LEU A 190 -36.27 -20.58 -3.14
N SER A 191 -35.64 -19.58 -3.78
CA SER A 191 -35.08 -19.76 -5.11
C SER A 191 -33.94 -20.78 -5.07
N SER A 192 -33.78 -21.59 -6.14
CA SER A 192 -32.80 -22.69 -6.15
C SER A 192 -31.37 -22.22 -5.90
N ASN A 193 -31.01 -21.00 -6.33
CA ASN A 193 -29.69 -20.42 -6.10
C ASN A 193 -29.41 -20.11 -4.62
N LEU A 194 -30.43 -20.04 -3.76
CA LEU A 194 -30.31 -19.82 -2.32
C LEU A 194 -30.49 -21.10 -1.49
N GLN A 195 -30.82 -22.22 -2.14
CA GLN A 195 -31.00 -23.51 -1.49
C GLN A 195 -29.66 -24.23 -1.31
N HIS A 196 -29.45 -24.81 -0.14
CA HIS A 196 -28.42 -25.83 0.09
C HIS A 196 -28.95 -26.88 1.06
N GLN A 197 -28.54 -28.14 0.89
CA GLN A 197 -28.94 -29.23 1.78
C GLN A 197 -27.77 -30.18 1.98
N ILE A 198 -27.68 -30.78 3.16
CA ILE A 198 -26.65 -31.75 3.49
C ILE A 198 -27.35 -32.99 4.01
N HIS A 199 -27.01 -34.15 3.44
CA HIS A 199 -27.49 -35.44 3.91
C HIS A 199 -26.46 -36.06 4.85
N TYR A 200 -26.90 -36.43 6.04
CA TYR A 200 -26.09 -37.12 7.04
C TYR A 200 -26.55 -38.58 7.10
N SER A 201 -25.63 -39.50 6.83
CA SER A 201 -25.88 -40.94 6.96
C SER A 201 -25.68 -41.37 8.41
N ASP A 202 -26.60 -42.18 8.93
CA ASP A 202 -26.51 -42.79 10.27
C ASP A 202 -26.55 -44.33 10.25
N GLY A 203 -26.24 -44.94 9.10
CA GLY A 203 -26.34 -46.39 8.88
C GLY A 203 -27.34 -46.69 7.76
N GLU A 204 -28.37 -47.50 8.05
CA GLU A 204 -29.45 -47.81 7.09
C GLU A 204 -30.40 -46.63 6.85
N ASN A 205 -30.39 -45.64 7.75
CA ASN A 205 -31.16 -44.40 7.62
C ASN A 205 -30.21 -43.20 7.48
N GLY A 206 -30.80 -42.06 7.19
CA GLY A 206 -30.10 -40.79 7.17
C GLY A 206 -31.11 -39.66 7.22
N TYR A 207 -30.64 -38.47 7.60
CA TYR A 207 -31.47 -37.28 7.66
C TYR A 207 -30.86 -36.17 6.82
N THR A 208 -31.71 -35.33 6.26
CA THR A 208 -31.30 -34.18 5.47
C THR A 208 -31.55 -32.91 6.26
N VAL A 209 -30.52 -32.08 6.37
CA VAL A 209 -30.62 -30.74 6.94
C VAL A 209 -30.67 -29.73 5.80
N TYR A 210 -31.59 -28.78 5.92
CA TYR A 210 -31.85 -27.76 4.90
C TYR A 210 -31.32 -26.40 5.34
N TYR A 211 -30.72 -25.68 4.39
CA TYR A 211 -30.08 -24.40 4.62
C TYR A 211 -30.52 -23.36 3.60
N LYS A 212 -30.66 -22.12 4.08
CA LYS A 212 -30.66 -20.91 3.27
C LYS A 212 -29.21 -20.43 3.13
N LYS A 213 -28.74 -20.29 1.89
CA LYS A 213 -27.49 -19.60 1.58
C LYS A 213 -27.70 -18.10 1.72
N ILE A 214 -26.88 -17.45 2.55
CA ILE A 214 -26.78 -16.01 2.68
C ILE A 214 -25.45 -15.59 2.03
N PRO A 215 -25.46 -15.06 0.80
CA PRO A 215 -24.23 -14.69 0.11
C PRO A 215 -23.41 -13.66 0.88
N PHE A 216 -22.09 -13.80 0.84
CA PHE A 216 -21.17 -12.79 1.36
C PHE A 216 -20.06 -12.49 0.34
N SER A 217 -19.48 -11.30 0.46
CA SER A 217 -18.34 -10.86 -0.34
C SER A 217 -17.03 -11.32 0.29
N LYS A 218 -16.07 -11.76 -0.53
CA LYS A 218 -14.65 -11.94 -0.14
C LYS A 218 -13.81 -10.69 -0.45
N THR A 219 -14.43 -9.63 -0.96
CA THR A 219 -13.82 -8.31 -1.08
C THR A 219 -14.26 -7.48 0.13
N CYS A 220 -13.36 -7.37 1.10
CA CYS A 220 -13.60 -6.75 2.40
C CYS A 220 -12.88 -5.42 2.60
N TRP A 221 -11.72 -5.25 1.97
CA TRP A 221 -10.94 -4.00 1.96
C TRP A 221 -11.30 -3.16 0.74
N PHE A 222 -11.49 -1.86 0.95
CA PHE A 222 -11.81 -0.89 -0.10
C PHE A 222 -10.85 0.29 -0.04
N PRO A 223 -10.47 0.88 -1.19
CA PRO A 223 -9.77 2.16 -1.21
C PRO A 223 -10.55 3.22 -0.43
N ASN A 224 -9.82 4.13 0.22
CA ASN A 224 -10.35 5.24 1.01
C ASN A 224 -10.12 6.56 0.27
#